data_AF-A0A925QN07-F1
#
_entry.id   AF-A0A925QN07-F1
#
_cell.length_a   1.000
_cell.length_b   1.000
_cell.length_c   1.000
_cell.angle_alpha   90.00
_cell.angle_beta   90.00
_cell.angle_gamma   90.00
#
_symmetry.space_group_name_H-M   'P 1'
#
loop_
_entity.id
_entity.type
_entity.pdbx_description
1 polymer ?
#
loop_
_entity_poly.entity_id
_entity_poly.type
_entity_poly.pdbx_seq_one_letter_code
_entity_poly.pdbx_strand_id
1 'polypeptide(L)'
;SIYSGDDSTAVALMLLGGHGNVSVTANVAPRLMHELCMAAIEGDARHASALHMRLLPLHKQLFCEPSPAPTKWAMARLGLCGSHVRLPILPLTDAGQALVAQALRDSDLCA
;
A
#
# COMPACT_ATOMS: atom_id res chain seq x y z
N SER A 1 11.30 16.80 -10.77
CA SER A 1 11.25 15.72 -9.77
C SER A 1 10.61 14.48 -10.38
N ILE A 2 11.07 13.29 -9.98
CA ILE A 2 10.55 11.99 -10.46
C ILE A 2 9.89 11.28 -9.27
N TYR A 3 8.72 10.69 -9.48
CA TYR A 3 7.96 9.98 -8.46
C TYR A 3 7.61 8.56 -8.94
N SER A 4 7.56 7.60 -8.01
CA SER A 4 7.03 6.27 -8.32
C SER A 4 5.51 6.32 -8.45
N GLY A 5 4.97 5.52 -9.37
CA GLY A 5 3.54 5.16 -9.42
C GLY A 5 3.28 3.71 -9.03
N ASP A 6 4.33 2.97 -8.65
CA ASP A 6 4.25 1.59 -8.19
C ASP A 6 4.82 1.49 -6.77
N ASP A 7 3.97 1.04 -5.84
CA ASP A 7 4.34 0.93 -4.43
C ASP A 7 5.45 -0.10 -4.20
N SER A 8 5.46 -1.19 -4.97
CA SER A 8 6.41 -2.29 -4.77
C SER A 8 7.85 -1.92 -5.12
N THR A 9 8.04 -1.00 -6.06
CA THR A 9 9.37 -0.54 -6.51
C THR A 9 9.72 0.87 -6.05
N ALA A 10 8.81 1.56 -5.36
CA ALA A 10 8.99 2.95 -4.91
C ALA A 10 10.27 3.15 -4.10
N VAL A 11 10.58 2.22 -3.18
CA VAL A 11 11.78 2.30 -2.33
C VAL A 11 13.07 2.33 -3.16
N ALA A 12 13.15 1.49 -4.19
CA ALA A 12 14.32 1.42 -5.07
C ALA A 12 14.46 2.69 -5.91
N LEU A 13 13.36 3.21 -6.44
CA LEU A 13 13.35 4.47 -7.19
C LEU A 13 13.84 5.64 -6.33
N MET A 14 13.39 5.74 -5.07
CA MET A 14 13.82 6.81 -4.17
C MET A 14 15.30 6.69 -3.79
N LEU A 15 15.78 5.47 -3.52
CA LEU A 15 17.22 5.22 -3.27
C LEU A 15 18.12 5.56 -4.48
N LEU A 16 17.55 5.62 -5.69
CA LEU A 16 18.24 5.99 -6.93
C LEU A 16 18.04 7.48 -7.33
N GLY A 17 17.54 8.32 -6.43
CA GLY A 17 17.35 9.77 -6.66
C GLY A 17 15.92 10.20 -7.02
N GLY A 18 14.95 9.30 -6.86
CA GLY A 18 13.54 9.64 -6.89
C GLY A 18 13.11 10.47 -5.68
N HIS A 19 12.00 11.20 -5.82
CA HIS A 19 11.56 12.22 -4.86
C HIS A 19 10.29 11.85 -4.09
N GLY A 20 9.77 10.64 -4.29
CA GLY A 20 8.59 10.17 -3.57
C GLY A 20 7.79 9.13 -4.34
N ASN A 21 6.56 8.91 -3.87
CA ASN A 21 5.67 7.88 -4.36
C ASN A 21 4.22 8.39 -4.38
N VAL A 22 3.52 8.18 -5.50
CA VAL A 22 2.07 8.35 -5.62
C VAL A 22 1.42 7.01 -5.27
N SER A 23 1.14 6.84 -3.98
CA SER A 23 0.91 5.53 -3.37
C SER A 23 -0.56 5.15 -3.25
N VAL A 24 -0.89 3.89 -3.58
CA VAL A 24 -2.18 3.27 -3.23
C VAL A 24 -2.15 2.81 -1.76
N THR A 25 -1.04 2.20 -1.34
CA THR A 25 -0.83 1.68 0.02
C THR A 25 -0.95 2.75 1.09
N ALA A 26 -0.59 4.01 0.78
CA ALA A 26 -0.72 5.14 1.69
C ALA A 26 -2.17 5.44 2.11
N ASN A 27 -3.18 4.95 1.38
CA ASN A 27 -4.58 5.10 1.80
C ASN A 27 -4.92 4.32 3.07
N VAL A 28 -4.19 3.23 3.35
CA VAL A 28 -4.42 2.36 4.51
C VAL A 28 -3.27 2.40 5.51
N ALA A 29 -2.05 2.72 5.04
CA ALA A 29 -0.84 2.77 5.85
C ALA A 29 -0.07 4.10 5.71
N PRO A 30 -0.71 5.27 5.85
CA PRO A 30 -0.10 6.57 5.53
C PRO A 30 1.18 6.84 6.32
N ARG A 31 1.18 6.52 7.61
CA ARG A 31 2.35 6.74 8.49
C ARG A 31 3.55 5.87 8.08
N LEU A 32 3.34 4.58 7.86
CA LEU A 32 4.41 3.66 7.44
C LEU A 32 4.96 4.02 6.05
N MET A 33 4.08 4.41 5.12
CA MET A 33 4.51 4.88 3.79
C MET A 33 5.33 6.18 3.88
N HIS A 34 4.95 7.11 4.76
CA HIS A 34 5.74 8.32 4.99
C HIS A 34 7.12 7.99 5.55
N GLU A 35 7.20 7.17 6.60
CA GLU A 35 8.47 6.72 7.20
C GLU A 35 9.36 6.02 6.15
N LEU A 36 8.78 5.18 5.28
CA LEU A 36 9.50 4.51 4.19
C LEU A 36 10.06 5.52 3.18
N CYS A 37 9.24 6.48 2.73
CA CYS A 37 9.67 7.50 1.79
C CYS A 37 10.79 8.38 2.36
N MET A 38 10.67 8.80 3.62
CA MET A 38 11.70 9.60 4.28
C MET A 38 13.02 8.84 4.41
N ALA A 39 12.98 7.60 4.92
CA ALA A 39 14.16 6.75 5.03
C ALA A 39 14.84 6.52 3.66
N ALA A 40 14.06 6.31 2.61
CA ALA A 40 14.60 6.09 1.26
C ALA A 40 15.23 7.36 0.66
N ILE A 41 14.60 8.53 0.83
CA ILE A 41 15.10 9.82 0.33
C ILE A 41 16.36 10.26 1.08
N GLU A 42 16.44 9.97 2.39
CA GLU A 42 17.62 10.23 3.23
C GLU A 42 18.77 9.23 2.98
N GLY A 43 18.53 8.18 2.17
CA GLY A 43 19.53 7.17 1.84
C GLY A 43 19.71 6.07 2.91
N ASP A 44 18.84 6.00 3.92
CA ASP A 44 18.84 4.91 4.91
C ASP A 44 18.21 3.64 4.31
N ALA A 45 18.99 2.98 3.45
CA ALA A 45 18.56 1.77 2.75
C ALA A 45 18.15 0.63 3.70
N ARG A 46 18.75 0.53 4.90
CA ARG A 46 18.42 -0.54 5.85
C ARG A 46 17.05 -0.32 6.46
N HIS A 47 16.79 0.89 6.97
CA HIS A 47 15.50 1.21 7.55
C HIS A 47 14.38 1.20 6.49
N ALA A 48 14.65 1.78 5.31
CA ALA A 48 13.72 1.76 4.19
C ALA A 48 13.37 0.33 3.74
N SER A 49 14.37 -0.57 3.69
CA SER A 49 14.14 -1.99 3.35
C SER A 49 13.31 -2.71 4.41
N ALA A 50 13.54 -2.45 5.71
CA ALA A 50 12.75 -3.06 6.78
C ALA A 50 11.27 -2.64 6.71
N LEU A 51 11.00 -1.35 6.50
CA LEU A 51 9.64 -0.83 6.30
C LEU A 51 9.00 -1.38 5.03
N HIS A 52 9.77 -1.46 3.94
CA HIS A 52 9.30 -2.03 2.68
C HIS A 52 8.89 -3.50 2.85
N MET A 53 9.70 -4.32 3.53
CA MET A 53 9.36 -5.74 3.77
C MET A 53 8.09 -5.90 4.60
N ARG A 54 7.86 -5.01 5.57
CA ARG A 54 6.63 -4.97 6.37
C ARG A 54 5.39 -4.60 5.54
N LEU A 55 5.55 -3.71 4.56
CA LEU A 55 4.47 -3.23 3.69
C LEU A 55 4.27 -4.06 2.41
N LEU A 56 5.23 -4.92 2.06
CA LEU A 56 5.20 -5.73 0.85
C LEU A 56 3.94 -6.58 0.69
N PRO A 57 3.38 -7.22 1.75
CA PRO A 57 2.09 -7.89 1.65
C PRO A 57 0.97 -6.96 1.18
N LEU A 58 0.89 -5.73 1.70
CA LEU A 58 -0.11 -4.74 1.28
C LEU A 58 0.12 -4.28 -0.16
N HIS A 59 1.36 -3.97 -0.56
CA HIS A 59 1.68 -3.58 -1.93
C HIS A 59 1.18 -4.62 -2.93
N LYS A 60 1.28 -5.90 -2.59
CA LYS A 60 0.81 -7.00 -3.44
C LYS A 60 -0.71 -7.17 -3.38
N GLN A 61 -1.28 -7.28 -2.17
CA GLN A 61 -2.69 -7.65 -2.04
C GLN A 61 -3.66 -6.50 -2.34
N LEU A 62 -3.24 -5.24 -2.27
CA LEU A 62 -4.05 -4.11 -2.75
C LEU A 62 -4.24 -4.08 -4.27
N PHE A 63 -3.58 -4.98 -5.00
CA PHE A 63 -3.73 -5.20 -6.44
C PHE A 63 -4.06 -6.67 -6.77
N CYS A 64 -4.57 -7.46 -5.82
CA CYS A 64 -5.01 -8.84 -6.10
C CYS A 64 -6.20 -8.91 -7.07
N GLU A 65 -6.96 -7.82 -7.16
CA GLU A 65 -8.07 -7.59 -8.08
C GLU A 65 -8.03 -6.14 -8.61
N PRO A 66 -8.80 -5.78 -9.65
CA PRO A 66 -8.76 -4.44 -10.24
C PRO A 66 -8.94 -3.30 -9.21
N SER A 67 -7.97 -2.39 -9.20
CA SER A 67 -8.01 -1.17 -8.39
C SER A 67 -9.21 -0.29 -8.78
N PRO A 68 -9.92 0.36 -7.83
CA PRO A 68 -9.60 0.47 -6.41
C PRO A 68 -10.40 -0.50 -5.51
N ALA A 69 -10.96 -1.60 -6.03
CA ALA A 69 -11.80 -2.50 -5.22
C ALA A 69 -11.09 -3.03 -3.95
N PRO A 70 -9.82 -3.52 -4.01
CA PRO A 70 -9.10 -3.96 -2.82
C PRO A 70 -8.91 -2.84 -1.79
N THR A 71 -8.42 -1.68 -2.23
CA THR A 71 -8.14 -0.53 -1.34
C THR A 71 -9.41 0.04 -0.72
N LYS A 72 -10.51 0.15 -1.49
CA LYS A 72 -11.80 0.60 -0.96
C LYS A 72 -12.35 -0.35 0.09
N TRP A 73 -12.21 -1.65 -0.11
CA TRP A 73 -12.58 -2.64 0.88
C TRP A 73 -11.72 -2.53 2.14
N ALA A 74 -10.39 -2.41 1.99
CA ALA A 74 -9.47 -2.25 3.11
C ALA A 74 -9.77 -0.98 3.95
N MET A 75 -9.96 0.16 3.29
CA MET A 75 -10.33 1.42 3.96
C MET A 75 -11.67 1.30 4.69
N ALA A 76 -12.63 0.55 4.13
CA ALA A 76 -13.90 0.30 4.81
C ALA A 76 -13.74 -0.59 6.04
N ARG A 77 -12.88 -1.60 5.97
CA ARG A 77 -12.54 -2.44 7.12
C ARG A 77 -11.86 -1.66 8.24
N LEU A 78 -11.10 -0.62 7.89
CA LEU A 78 -10.48 0.33 8.83
C LEU A 78 -11.42 1.45 9.30
N GLY A 79 -12.70 1.45 8.88
CA GLY A 79 -13.68 2.45 9.30
C GLY A 79 -13.48 3.84 8.67
N LEU A 80 -12.70 3.96 7.59
CA LEU A 80 -12.34 5.24 6.98
C LEU A 80 -13.36 5.71 5.91
N CYS A 81 -13.98 4.78 5.18
CA CYS A 81 -15.02 5.08 4.19
C CYS A 81 -15.88 3.85 3.86
N GLY A 82 -16.84 3.95 2.93
CA GLY A 82 -17.56 2.77 2.42
C GLY A 82 -16.76 1.98 1.36
N SER A 83 -17.04 0.69 1.22
CA SER A 83 -16.40 -0.21 0.23
C SER A 83 -16.97 -0.09 -1.19
N HIS A 84 -17.97 0.79 -1.40
CA HIS A 84 -18.64 0.96 -2.68
C HIS A 84 -17.69 1.42 -3.79
N VAL A 85 -17.79 0.75 -4.94
CA VAL A 85 -17.14 1.09 -6.21
C VAL A 85 -18.19 1.22 -7.29
N ARG A 86 -17.89 2.00 -8.33
CA ARG A 86 -18.77 2.18 -9.50
C ARG A 86 -18.37 1.24 -10.61
N LEU A 87 -19.36 0.76 -11.36
CA LEU A 87 -19.13 0.02 -12.60
C LEU A 87 -18.21 0.82 -13.55
N PRO A 88 -17.33 0.15 -14.32
CA PRO A 88 -17.26 -1.30 -14.53
C PRO A 88 -16.51 -2.08 -13.44
N ILE A 89 -16.05 -1.42 -12.37
CA ILE A 89 -15.31 -2.07 -11.28
C ILE A 89 -16.29 -2.78 -10.37
N LEU A 90 -16.02 -4.04 -10.08
CA LEU A 90 -16.85 -4.88 -9.23
C LEU A 90 -16.35 -4.83 -7.77
N PRO A 91 -17.25 -5.06 -6.79
CA PRO A 91 -16.83 -5.26 -5.41
C PRO A 91 -15.81 -6.39 -5.28
N LEU A 92 -14.88 -6.25 -4.33
CA LEU A 92 -13.85 -7.26 -4.07
C LEU A 92 -14.47 -8.61 -3.71
N THR A 93 -14.02 -9.69 -4.36
CA THR A 93 -14.54 -11.04 -4.08
C THR A 93 -14.17 -11.51 -2.67
N ASP A 94 -14.89 -12.48 -2.11
CA ASP A 94 -14.57 -13.04 -0.78
C ASP A 94 -13.14 -13.60 -0.69
N ALA A 95 -12.63 -14.16 -1.79
CA ALA A 95 -11.25 -14.61 -1.88
C ALA A 95 -10.26 -13.43 -1.78
N GLY A 96 -10.51 -12.34 -2.51
CA GLY A 96 -9.74 -11.10 -2.42
C GLY A 96 -9.81 -10.47 -1.02
N GLN A 97 -11.00 -10.45 -0.41
CA GLN A 97 -11.20 -9.95 0.95
C GLN A 97 -10.35 -10.72 1.96
N ALA A 98 -10.26 -12.04 1.85
CA ALA A 98 -9.42 -12.87 2.72
C ALA A 98 -7.92 -12.52 2.57
N LEU A 99 -7.44 -12.31 1.34
CA LEU A 99 -6.05 -11.91 1.06
C LEU A 99 -5.72 -10.53 1.64
N VAL A 100 -6.58 -9.54 1.40
CA VAL A 100 -6.38 -8.17 1.90
C VAL A 100 -6.49 -8.13 3.43
N ALA A 101 -7.41 -8.88 4.03
CA ALA A 101 -7.52 -8.98 5.48
C ALA A 101 -6.25 -9.53 6.13
N GLN A 102 -5.65 -10.57 5.52
CA GLN A 102 -4.38 -11.11 6.02
C GLN A 102 -3.25 -10.09 5.89
N ALA A 103 -3.14 -9.38 4.75
CA ALA A 103 -2.12 -8.36 4.56
C ALA A 103 -2.25 -7.19 5.57
N LEU A 104 -3.48 -6.79 5.92
CA LEU A 104 -3.70 -5.78 6.96
C LEU A 104 -3.20 -6.25 8.34
N ARG A 105 -3.41 -7.53 8.69
CA ARG A 105 -2.89 -8.11 9.93
C ARG A 105 -1.37 -8.20 9.92
N ASP A 106 -0.78 -8.69 8.83
CA ASP A 106 0.67 -8.84 8.69
C ASP A 106 1.43 -7.50 8.78
N SER A 107 0.75 -6.38 8.50
CA SER A 107 1.29 -5.02 8.64
C SER A 107 0.88 -4.31 9.95
N ASP A 108 0.21 -4.99 10.88
CA ASP A 108 -0.34 -4.46 12.15
C ASP A 108 -1.35 -3.31 11.98
N LEU A 109 -2.17 -3.35 10.93
CA LEU A 109 -3.19 -2.33 10.67
C LEU A 109 -4.60 -2.73 11.11
N CYS A 110 -4.86 -4.02 11.34
CA CYS A 110 -6.04 -4.48 12.06
C CYS A 110 -5.75 -5.73 12.88
N ALA A 111 -6.56 -5.95 13.92
CA ALA A 111 -6.57 -7.18 14.71
C ALA A 111 -7.35 -8.29 14.00
#